data_AF-A0A4R8V6H6-F1
#
_entry.id   AF-A0A4R8V6H6-F1
#
_cell.length_a   1.000
_cell.length_b   1.000
_cell.length_c   1.000
_cell.angle_alpha   90.00
_cell.angle_beta   90.00
_cell.angle_gamma   90.00
#
_symmetry.space_group_name_H-M   'P 1'
#
loop_
_entity.id
_entity.type
_entity.pdbx_description
1 polymer ?
#
loop_
_entity_poly.entity_id
_entity_poly.type
_entity_poly.pdbx_seq_one_letter_code
_entity_poly.pdbx_strand_id
1 'polypeptide(L)' 'MIEWESFILVAVVSLVAASVIVTIASFGIRLFENATHARAAEPGAGRIGMGMARVLFGVCAVLVLFGVYLIVPAFH' A
#
# COMPACT_ATOMS: atom_id res chain seq x y z
N MET A 1 5.92 17.39 32.73
CA MET A 1 5.50 18.33 31.66
C MET A 1 5.32 17.50 30.40
N ILE A 2 4.19 17.63 29.70
CA ILE A 2 3.86 16.79 28.52
C ILE A 2 4.77 17.21 27.36
N GLU A 3 5.44 16.25 26.73
CA GLU A 3 6.23 16.48 25.53
C GLU A 3 5.33 16.54 24.30
N TRP A 4 4.67 17.68 24.13
CA TRP A 4 3.77 17.95 22.99
C TRP A 4 4.40 17.69 21.62
N GLU A 5 5.72 17.83 21.51
CA GLU A 5 6.50 17.54 20.32
C GLU A 5 6.39 16.07 19.88
N SER A 6 6.56 15.12 20.82
CA SER A 6 6.51 13.68 20.52
C SER A 6 5.14 13.26 19.96
N PHE A 7 4.05 13.84 20.47
CA PHE A 7 2.71 13.55 19.97
C PHE A 7 2.50 14.07 18.54
N ILE A 8 2.96 15.29 18.25
CA ILE A 8 2.87 15.85 16.89
C ILE A 8 3.69 15.02 15.91
N LEU A 9 4.88 14.58 16.31
CA LEU A 9 5.73 13.73 15.48
C LEU A 9 5.02 12.42 15.10
N VAL A 10 4.46 11.71 16.08
CA VAL A 10 3.70 10.47 15.81
C VAL A 10 2.50 10.74 14.91
N ALA A 11 1.76 11.83 15.13
CA ALA A 11 0.62 12.19 14.31
C ALA A 11 1.00 12.44 12.85
N VAL A 12 2.09 13.18 12.60
CA VAL A 12 2.59 13.45 11.24
C VAL A 12 3.11 12.17 10.59
N VAL A 13 3.91 11.37 11.30
CA VAL A 13 4.48 10.12 10.77
C VAL A 13 3.36 9.14 10.40
N SER A 14 2.37 8.96 11.27
CA SER A 14 1.23 8.06 11.01
C SER A 14 0.35 8.55 9.85
N LEU A 15 0.10 9.85 9.74
CA LEU A 15 -0.66 10.43 8.63
C LEU A 15 0.07 10.26 7.29
N VAL A 16 1.38 10.52 7.25
CA VAL A 16 2.19 10.37 6.04
C VAL A 16 2.27 8.90 5.64
N ALA A 17 2.53 7.99 6.58
CA ALA A 17 2.57 6.56 6.30
C ALA A 17 1.23 6.05 5.75
N ALA A 18 0.11 6.43 6.38
CA ALA A 18 -1.22 6.05 5.92
C ALA A 18 -1.52 6.60 4.51
N SER A 19 -1.26 7.88 4.26
CA SER A 19 -1.51 8.48 2.95
C SER A 19 -0.67 7.85 1.83
N VAL A 20 0.59 7.48 2.11
CA VAL A 20 1.45 6.76 1.16
C VAL A 20 0.87 5.37 0.85
N ILE A 21 0.53 4.58 1.87
CA ILE A 21 0.00 3.22 1.67
C ILE A 21 -1.32 3.27 0.89
N VAL A 22 -2.22 4.18 1.26
CA VAL A 22 -3.51 4.35 0.57
C VAL A 22 -3.30 4.77 -0.88
N THR A 23 -2.38 5.69 -1.17
CA THR A 23 -2.09 6.12 -2.54
C THR A 23 -1.58 4.96 -3.39
N ILE A 24 -0.63 4.16 -2.88
CA ILE A 24 -0.11 2.97 -3.58
C ILE A 24 -1.24 1.98 -3.86
N ALA A 25 -2.10 1.73 -2.88
CA ALA A 25 -3.26 0.84 -3.04
C ALA A 25 -4.25 1.37 -4.09
N SER A 26 -4.58 2.67 -4.08
CA SER A 26 -5.45 3.29 -5.09
C SER A 26 -4.88 3.17 -6.50
N PHE A 27 -3.57 3.37 -6.68
CA PHE A 27 -2.90 3.13 -7.96
C PHE A 27 -2.95 1.65 -8.37
N GLY A 28 -2.77 0.73 -7.43
CA GLY A 28 -2.91 -0.71 -7.65
C GLY A 28 -4.31 -1.10 -8.15
N ILE A 29 -5.36 -0.60 -7.49
CA ILE A 29 -6.76 -0.82 -7.88
C ILE A 29 -7.02 -0.27 -9.29
N ARG A 30 -6.62 0.98 -9.55
CA ARG A 30 -6.83 1.61 -10.86
C ARG A 30 -6.16 0.82 -11.99
N LEU A 31 -4.95 0.30 -11.75
CA LEU A 31 -4.23 -0.48 -12.74
C LEU A 31 -4.83 -1.88 -12.92
N PHE A 32 -5.34 -2.47 -11.83
CA PHE A 32 -6.05 -3.75 -11.86
C PHE A 32 -7.34 -3.66 -12.67
N GLU A 33 -8.15 -2.62 -12.46
CA GLU A 33 -9.37 -2.37 -13.21
C GLU A 33 -9.04 -2.18 -14.70
N ASN A 34 -8.10 -1.31 -15.03
CA ASN A 34 -7.71 -1.07 -16.42
C ASN A 34 -7.19 -2.35 -17.11
N ALA A 35 -6.41 -3.17 -16.41
CA ALA A 35 -5.94 -4.46 -16.91
C ALA A 35 -7.08 -5.48 -17.09
N THR A 36 -8.07 -5.46 -16.21
CA THR A 36 -9.25 -6.33 -16.28
C THR A 36 -10.13 -5.96 -17.46
N HIS A 37 -10.38 -4.66 -17.67
CA HIS A 37 -11.10 -4.16 -18.83
C HIS A 37 -10.37 -4.53 -20.14
N ALA A 38 -9.05 -4.37 -20.20
CA ALA A 38 -8.26 -4.76 -21.38
C ALA A 38 -8.34 -6.28 -21.66
N ARG A 39 -8.30 -7.12 -20.63
CA ARG A 39 -8.44 -8.59 -20.76
C ARG A 39 -9.82 -9.03 -21.23
N ALA A 40 -10.86 -8.28 -20.87
CA ALA A 40 -12.22 -8.57 -21.31
C ALA A 40 -12.40 -8.28 -22.82
N ALA A 41 -11.68 -7.29 -23.35
CA ALA A 41 -11.69 -6.98 -24.78
C ALA A 41 -10.91 -8.01 -25.61
N GLU A 42 -9.70 -8.38 -25.17
CA GLU A 42 -8.85 -9.33 -25.90
C GLU A 42 -8.14 -10.33 -24.96
N PRO A 43 -8.22 -11.65 -25.21
CA PRO A 43 -7.48 -12.65 -24.45
C PRO A 43 -5.96 -12.46 -24.59
N GLY A 44 -5.33 -11.85 -23.58
CA GLY A 44 -3.86 -11.63 -23.53
C GLY A 44 -3.46 -10.16 -23.37
N ALA A 45 -4.36 -9.23 -23.71
CA ALA A 45 -4.18 -7.82 -23.41
C ALA A 45 -4.15 -7.59 -21.88
N GLY A 46 -3.48 -6.53 -21.42
CA GLY A 46 -3.43 -6.20 -19.98
C GLY A 46 -2.59 -7.13 -19.09
N ARG A 47 -1.79 -8.06 -19.64
CA ARG A 47 -0.92 -8.96 -18.84
C ARG A 47 0.07 -8.18 -17.96
N ILE A 48 0.69 -7.14 -18.52
CA ILE A 48 1.65 -6.29 -17.80
C ILE A 48 0.94 -5.51 -16.69
N GLY A 49 -0.22 -4.89 -16.99
CA GLY A 49 -1.01 -4.16 -15.99
C GLY A 49 -1.43 -5.05 -14.81
N MET A 50 -1.83 -6.29 -15.08
CA MET A 50 -2.17 -7.27 -14.04
C MET A 50 -0.96 -7.65 -13.17
N GLY A 51 0.22 -7.82 -13.79
CA GLY A 51 1.46 -8.11 -13.07
C GLY A 51 1.86 -6.95 -12.17
N MET A 52 1.83 -5.74 -12.71
CA MET A 52 2.19 -4.52 -11.98
C MET A 52 1.21 -4.21 -10.84
N ALA A 53 -0.09 -4.43 -11.03
CA ALA A 53 -1.08 -4.28 -9.97
C ALA A 53 -0.80 -5.25 -8.80
N ARG A 54 -0.46 -6.52 -9.10
CA ARG A 54 -0.05 -7.49 -8.06
C ARG A 54 1.20 -7.07 -7.32
N VAL A 55 2.19 -6.48 -8.02
CA VAL A 55 3.39 -5.93 -7.37
C VAL A 55 3.02 -4.82 -6.41
N LEU A 56 2.17 -3.86 -6.81
CA LEU A 56 1.71 -2.76 -5.95
C LEU A 56 0.98 -3.28 -4.70
N PHE A 57 0.07 -4.24 -4.87
CA PHE A 57 -0.59 -4.88 -3.73
C PHE A 57 0.38 -5.65 -2.84
N GLY A 58 1.36 -6.34 -3.43
CA GLY A 58 2.43 -7.01 -2.70
C GLY A 58 3.27 -6.06 -1.87
N VAL A 59 3.64 -4.90 -2.43
CA VAL A 59 4.36 -3.84 -1.71
C VAL A 59 3.51 -3.31 -0.55
N CYS A 60 2.22 -3.02 -0.77
CA CYS A 60 1.31 -2.63 0.33
C CYS A 60 1.24 -3.70 1.44
N ALA A 61 1.12 -4.98 1.06
CA ALA A 61 1.08 -6.07 2.02
C ALA A 61 2.37 -6.15 2.85
N VAL A 62 3.53 -6.05 2.20
CA VAL A 62 4.84 -6.03 2.89
C VAL A 62 4.96 -4.85 3.85
N LEU A 63 4.56 -3.64 3.42
CA LEU A 63 4.58 -2.45 4.27
C LEU A 63 3.70 -2.60 5.52
N VAL A 64 2.49 -3.16 5.35
CA VAL A 64 1.57 -3.40 6.47
C VAL A 64 2.13 -4.47 7.41
N LEU A 65 2.65 -5.59 6.88
CA LEU A 65 3.27 -6.65 7.67
C LEU A 65 4.49 -6.14 8.45
N PHE A 66 5.29 -5.26 7.84
CA PHE A 66 6.39 -4.59 8.53
C PHE A 66 5.89 -3.71 9.68
N GLY A 67 4.80 -2.97 9.48
CA GLY A 67 4.14 -2.23 10.56
C GLY A 67 3.70 -3.13 11.71
N VAL A 68 3.07 -4.27 11.40
CA VAL A 68 2.65 -5.27 12.41
C VAL A 68 3.85 -5.84 13.16
N TYR A 69 4.94 -6.15 12.46
CA TYR A 69 6.19 -6.64 13.06
C TYR A 69 6.76 -5.68 14.11
N LEU A 70 6.72 -4.37 13.83
CA LEU A 70 7.19 -3.35 14.77
C LEU A 70 6.24 -3.11 15.95
N ILE A 71 4.93 -3.30 15.78
CA ILE A 71 3.93 -3.13 16.84
C ILE A 71 3.95 -4.31 17.83
N VAL A 72 4.20 -5.53 17.33
CA VAL A 72 4.17 -6.75 18.15
C VAL A 72 5.58 -7.04 18.73
N PRO A 73 5.81 -6.85 20.04
CA PRO A 73 7.12 -7.02 20.64
C PRO A 73 7.60 -8.48 20.69
N ALA A 74 6.71 -9.46 20.51
CA ALA A 74 7.12 -10.87 20.44
C ALA A 74 7.82 -11.24 19.12
N PHE A 75 7.75 -10.36 18.10
CA PHE A 75 8.35 -10.61 16.79
C PHE A 75 9.76 -10.03 16.63
N HIS A 76 10.22 -9.14 17.51
CA HIS A 76 11.53 -8.49 17.42
C HIS A 76 12.26 -8.40 18.76
#